data_AF-A0A1V5ITQ3-F1
#
_entry.id   AF-A0A1V5ITQ3-F1
#
_cell.length_a   1.000
_cell.length_b   1.000
_cell.length_c   1.000
_cell.angle_alpha   90.00
_cell.angle_beta   90.00
_cell.angle_gamma   90.00
#
_symmetry.space_group_name_H-M   'P 1'
#
loop_
_entity.id
_entity.type
_entity.pdbx_description
1 polymer ?
#
loop_
_entity_poly.entity_id
_entity_poly.type
_entity_poly.pdbx_seq_one_letter_code
_entity_poly.pdbx_strand_id
1 'polypeptide(L)'
;MAVELNIQSKHSIEKQTAHRVDCFTTVSDITARECTQLLERTPDVITVNGFEDSFVPGPEEFDAARKAARKRILSVAGKLTSSNMKDDTVIIGIGGRYEFRNKGIDLFLESMRCLRDRGKTSDRQILALIQVPGWVLEPRKDLYDRLKLHSHSVKPMPVPVTTHWLHNMSQDKILSTLSAMGFRNKSRDNIKIVFVPCYLDGNDGIFDMTYYELLIGQDLAIYPSYYEPWGYTPLESAAFKVPTITSDLAGFGIWVNSVVKDADSNLLNGVHVIHRDDSNYFQAAQDIALTVEEWVAMDEETKMKVRESAGALARKALWKNFIEYYLKAYSIALEK
;
A
#
# COMPACT_ATOMS: atom_id res chain seq x y z
N MET A 1 -21.17 3.81 22.10
CA MET A 1 -20.33 4.19 20.93
C MET A 1 -20.69 5.53 20.29
N ALA A 2 -21.79 5.69 19.54
CA ALA A 2 -22.05 6.93 18.78
C ALA A 2 -22.14 8.20 19.66
N VAL A 3 -22.67 8.05 20.88
CA VAL A 3 -22.73 9.13 21.88
C VAL A 3 -21.34 9.51 22.38
N GLU A 4 -20.53 8.52 22.74
CA GLU A 4 -19.17 8.71 23.27
C GLU A 4 -18.25 9.39 22.25
N LEU A 5 -18.49 9.17 20.95
CA LEU A 5 -17.73 9.75 19.85
C LEU A 5 -18.30 11.07 19.34
N ASN A 6 -19.40 11.58 19.90
CA ASN A 6 -20.09 12.80 19.43
C ASN A 6 -20.50 12.77 17.94
N ILE A 7 -20.98 11.61 17.46
CA ILE A 7 -21.41 11.40 16.06
C ILE A 7 -22.87 10.93 15.94
N GLN A 8 -23.68 11.11 16.98
CA GLN A 8 -25.06 10.63 17.08
C GLN A 8 -25.92 11.06 15.89
N SER A 9 -25.81 12.32 15.47
CA SER A 9 -26.59 12.85 14.34
C SER A 9 -26.21 12.20 13.02
N LYS A 10 -24.90 12.01 12.77
CA LYS A 10 -24.39 11.33 11.57
C LYS A 10 -24.81 9.87 11.53
N HIS A 11 -24.60 9.15 12.64
CA HIS A 11 -24.98 7.74 12.77
C HIS A 11 -26.49 7.54 12.64
N SER A 12 -27.31 8.43 13.23
CA SER A 12 -28.77 8.37 13.11
C SER A 12 -29.22 8.48 11.66
N ILE A 13 -28.66 9.42 10.89
CA ILE A 13 -28.96 9.56 9.46
C ILE A 13 -28.55 8.30 8.70
N GLU A 14 -27.31 7.83 8.89
CA GLU A 14 -26.79 6.62 8.23
C GLU A 14 -27.66 5.40 8.52
N LYS A 15 -28.02 5.18 9.79
CA LYS A 15 -28.88 4.07 10.21
C LYS A 15 -30.30 4.20 9.64
N GLN A 16 -30.92 5.37 9.72
CA GLN A 16 -32.27 5.55 9.15
C GLN A 16 -32.27 5.39 7.63
N THR A 17 -31.27 5.91 6.92
CA THR A 17 -31.13 5.69 5.47
C THR A 17 -30.98 4.20 5.18
N ALA A 18 -30.08 3.51 5.89
CA ALA A 18 -29.91 2.07 5.74
C ALA A 18 -31.24 1.35 5.92
N HIS A 19 -32.07 1.66 6.93
CA HIS A 19 -33.37 1.02 7.16
C HIS A 19 -34.50 1.39 6.17
N ARG A 20 -34.39 2.51 5.45
CA ARG A 20 -35.50 3.05 4.63
C ARG A 20 -35.30 2.94 3.12
N VAL A 21 -34.20 2.36 2.65
CA VAL A 21 -33.99 2.04 1.23
C VAL A 21 -34.58 0.68 0.86
N ASP A 22 -35.02 0.54 -0.39
CA ASP A 22 -35.56 -0.72 -0.93
C ASP A 22 -34.47 -1.79 -1.05
N CYS A 23 -33.30 -1.40 -1.55
CA CYS A 23 -32.09 -2.22 -1.59
C CYS A 23 -30.94 -1.51 -0.85
N PHE A 24 -30.41 -2.14 0.19
CA PHE A 24 -29.24 -1.68 0.93
C PHE A 24 -28.02 -2.49 0.50
N THR A 25 -26.90 -1.82 0.19
CA THR A 25 -25.68 -2.48 -0.27
C THR A 25 -24.45 -2.01 0.50
N THR A 26 -23.41 -2.84 0.50
CA THR A 26 -22.05 -2.48 0.96
C THR A 26 -21.03 -2.94 -0.06
N VAL A 27 -19.80 -2.46 0.05
CA VAL A 27 -18.72 -2.74 -0.93
C VAL A 27 -17.91 -4.00 -0.63
N SER A 28 -18.11 -4.62 0.54
CA SER A 28 -17.43 -5.85 0.95
C SER A 28 -18.20 -6.58 2.05
N ASP A 29 -17.85 -7.86 2.24
CA ASP A 29 -18.40 -8.69 3.32
C ASP A 29 -18.01 -8.21 4.72
N ILE A 30 -16.81 -7.64 4.90
CA ILE A 30 -16.43 -7.08 6.20
C ILE A 30 -17.27 -5.87 6.56
N THR A 31 -17.49 -4.96 5.62
CA THR A 31 -18.40 -3.82 5.84
C THR A 31 -19.85 -4.29 6.02
N ALA A 32 -20.28 -5.39 5.38
CA ALA A 32 -21.60 -5.96 5.63
C ALA A 32 -21.78 -6.48 7.06
N ARG A 33 -20.74 -7.13 7.60
CA ARG A 33 -20.71 -7.57 9.01
C ARG A 33 -20.79 -6.37 9.96
N GLU A 34 -20.03 -5.32 9.68
CA GLU A 34 -20.08 -4.06 10.45
C GLU A 34 -21.47 -3.43 10.40
N CYS A 35 -22.05 -3.23 9.22
CA CYS A 35 -23.38 -2.63 9.07
C CYS A 35 -24.48 -3.47 9.74
N THR A 36 -24.38 -4.81 9.69
CA THR A 36 -25.32 -5.68 10.39
C THR A 36 -25.31 -5.42 11.90
N GLN A 37 -24.14 -5.16 12.50
CA GLN A 37 -24.03 -4.89 13.94
C GLN A 37 -24.29 -3.41 14.29
N LEU A 38 -23.76 -2.48 13.51
CA LEU A 38 -23.76 -1.04 13.82
C LEU A 38 -25.01 -0.31 13.33
N LEU A 39 -25.57 -0.76 12.22
CA LEU A 39 -26.78 -0.21 11.62
C LEU A 39 -27.99 -1.13 11.85
N GLU A 40 -27.81 -2.35 12.38
CA GLU A 40 -28.88 -3.33 12.59
C GLU A 40 -29.67 -3.64 11.30
N ARG A 41 -29.00 -3.56 10.16
CA ARG A 41 -29.53 -3.99 8.86
C ARG A 41 -28.44 -4.72 8.09
N THR A 42 -28.74 -5.94 7.67
CA THR A 42 -27.88 -6.70 6.76
C THR A 42 -28.06 -6.19 5.33
N PRO A 43 -26.97 -5.92 4.58
CA PRO A 43 -27.05 -5.55 3.17
C PRO A 43 -27.70 -6.65 2.32
N ASP A 44 -28.55 -6.24 1.39
CA ASP A 44 -29.21 -7.10 0.41
C ASP A 44 -28.21 -7.62 -0.65
N VAL A 45 -27.21 -6.80 -1.02
CA VAL A 45 -26.17 -7.15 -2.02
C VAL A 45 -24.82 -6.55 -1.63
N ILE A 46 -23.74 -7.29 -1.89
CA ILE A 46 -22.38 -6.75 -1.88
C ILE A 46 -22.03 -6.23 -3.27
N THR A 47 -21.89 -4.92 -3.41
CA THR A 47 -21.51 -4.23 -4.65
C THR A 47 -20.02 -3.90 -4.60
N VAL A 48 -19.18 -4.89 -4.90
CA VAL A 48 -17.72 -4.73 -4.92
C VAL A 48 -17.29 -3.65 -5.92
N ASN A 49 -16.27 -2.87 -5.56
CA ASN A 49 -15.81 -1.79 -6.42
C ASN A 49 -14.94 -2.34 -7.56
N GLY A 50 -15.34 -2.05 -8.80
CA GLY A 50 -14.53 -2.34 -9.97
C GLY A 50 -13.53 -1.22 -10.26
N PHE A 51 -12.63 -1.50 -11.21
CA PHE A 51 -11.76 -0.48 -11.81
C PHE A 51 -11.66 -0.68 -13.33
N GLU A 52 -11.02 0.28 -14.00
CA GLU A 52 -10.63 0.21 -15.41
C GLU A 52 -9.12 0.05 -15.52
N ASP A 53 -8.61 -0.71 -16.49
CA ASP A 53 -7.16 -0.91 -16.67
C ASP A 53 -6.53 0.07 -17.66
N SER A 54 -7.26 1.08 -18.12
CA SER A 54 -6.82 2.03 -19.15
C SER A 54 -5.60 2.87 -18.76
N PHE A 55 -5.28 2.96 -17.46
CA PHE A 55 -4.11 3.68 -16.95
C PHE A 55 -2.88 2.79 -16.75
N VAL A 56 -2.99 1.48 -16.98
CA VAL A 56 -1.85 0.55 -16.93
C VAL A 56 -1.14 0.59 -18.30
N PRO A 57 0.19 0.85 -18.35
CA PRO A 57 0.93 0.87 -19.60
C PRO A 57 0.79 -0.44 -20.38
N GLY A 58 0.70 -0.33 -21.70
CA GLY A 58 0.67 -1.50 -22.59
C GLY A 58 1.99 -2.28 -22.57
N PRO A 59 2.02 -3.53 -23.07
CA PRO A 59 3.19 -4.40 -23.03
C PRO A 59 4.47 -3.79 -23.64
N GLU A 60 4.33 -2.96 -24.67
CA GLU A 60 5.47 -2.33 -25.37
C GLU A 60 6.16 -1.24 -24.52
N GLU A 61 5.41 -0.56 -23.66
CA GLU A 61 5.89 0.58 -22.86
C GLU A 61 6.21 0.17 -21.41
N PHE A 62 5.64 -0.94 -20.94
CA PHE A 62 5.67 -1.35 -19.54
C PHE A 62 7.09 -1.44 -18.97
N ASP A 63 8.00 -2.14 -19.67
CA ASP A 63 9.37 -2.35 -19.18
C ASP A 63 10.18 -1.04 -19.18
N ALA A 64 9.95 -0.18 -20.18
CA ALA A 64 10.60 1.13 -20.25
C ALA A 64 10.12 2.05 -19.11
N ALA A 65 8.81 2.09 -18.86
CA ALA A 65 8.20 2.85 -17.77
C ALA A 65 8.68 2.35 -16.40
N ARG A 66 8.68 1.03 -16.18
CA ARG A 66 9.24 0.40 -14.98
C ARG A 66 10.70 0.79 -14.76
N LYS A 67 11.54 0.71 -15.80
CA LYS A 67 12.96 1.04 -15.72
C LYS A 67 13.18 2.52 -15.37
N ALA A 68 12.40 3.42 -15.97
CA ALA A 68 12.44 4.86 -15.66
C ALA A 68 12.07 5.14 -14.19
N ALA A 69 10.97 4.55 -13.72
CA ALA A 69 10.50 4.66 -12.34
C ALA A 69 11.55 4.14 -11.34
N ARG A 70 12.07 2.93 -11.55
CA ARG A 70 13.14 2.35 -10.70
C ARG A 70 14.35 3.26 -10.63
N LYS A 71 14.84 3.72 -11.79
CA LYS A 71 15.99 4.62 -11.85
C LYS A 71 15.75 5.89 -11.03
N ARG A 72 14.56 6.49 -11.13
CA ARG A 72 14.22 7.69 -10.37
C ARG A 72 14.16 7.42 -8.87
N ILE A 73 13.50 6.33 -8.46
CA ILE A 73 13.41 5.91 -7.06
C ILE A 73 14.80 5.71 -6.45
N LEU A 74 15.65 4.90 -7.08
CA LEU A 74 16.98 4.59 -6.57
C LEU A 74 17.89 5.83 -6.56
N SER A 75 17.73 6.73 -7.53
CA SER A 75 18.46 8.00 -7.57
C SER A 75 18.08 8.90 -6.37
N VAL A 76 16.78 9.14 -6.16
CA VAL A 76 16.29 9.97 -5.04
C VAL A 76 16.69 9.37 -3.70
N ALA A 77 16.41 8.08 -3.52
CA ALA A 77 16.69 7.39 -2.26
C ALA A 77 18.19 7.25 -1.99
N GLY A 78 19.01 6.96 -3.01
CA GLY A 78 20.47 6.89 -2.87
C GLY A 78 21.10 8.22 -2.48
N LYS A 79 20.61 9.32 -3.07
CA LYS A 79 21.07 10.69 -2.73
C LYS A 79 20.64 11.10 -1.33
N LEU A 80 19.38 10.85 -0.95
CA LEU A 80 18.85 11.14 0.38
C LEU A 80 19.60 10.37 1.48
N THR A 81 19.82 9.07 1.25
CA THR A 81 20.44 8.17 2.24
C THR A 81 21.96 8.12 2.17
N SER A 82 22.57 8.86 1.23
CA SER A 82 24.02 8.80 0.96
C SER A 82 24.54 7.37 0.75
N SER A 83 23.72 6.53 0.13
CA SER A 83 23.99 5.11 -0.09
C SER A 83 24.07 4.83 -1.58
N ASN A 84 25.01 3.97 -1.99
CA ASN A 84 25.07 3.47 -3.36
C ASN A 84 24.01 2.38 -3.54
N MET A 85 22.86 2.72 -4.12
CA MET A 85 21.77 1.79 -4.38
C MET A 85 21.98 1.15 -5.76
N LYS A 86 22.18 -0.17 -5.76
CA LYS A 86 22.35 -0.96 -6.97
C LYS A 86 21.01 -1.25 -7.64
N ASP A 87 21.02 -1.62 -8.92
CA ASP A 87 19.81 -1.94 -9.69
C ASP A 87 19.04 -3.16 -9.14
N ASP A 88 19.73 -4.06 -8.42
CA ASP A 88 19.15 -5.24 -7.76
C ASP A 88 18.55 -4.93 -6.38
N THR A 89 18.53 -3.66 -5.95
CA THR A 89 17.84 -3.20 -4.74
C THR A 89 16.35 -3.51 -4.87
N VAL A 90 15.79 -4.15 -3.83
CA VAL A 90 14.37 -4.49 -3.77
C VAL A 90 13.59 -3.30 -3.22
N ILE A 91 12.66 -2.77 -4.01
CA ILE A 91 11.84 -1.60 -3.69
C ILE A 91 10.48 -2.09 -3.17
N ILE A 92 10.19 -1.79 -1.91
CA ILE A 92 8.95 -2.16 -1.24
C ILE A 92 8.15 -0.89 -0.97
N GLY A 93 6.87 -0.85 -1.35
CA GLY A 93 6.03 0.32 -1.17
C GLY A 93 4.85 0.11 -0.22
N ILE A 94 4.50 1.18 0.50
CA ILE A 94 3.18 1.40 1.08
C ILE A 94 2.71 2.80 0.67
N GLY A 95 1.42 2.98 0.47
CA GLY A 95 0.84 4.28 0.15
C GLY A 95 -0.64 4.37 0.48
N GLY A 96 -1.22 5.54 0.27
CA GLY A 96 -2.62 5.85 0.57
C GLY A 96 -2.77 7.04 1.51
N ARG A 97 -3.94 7.16 2.15
CA ARG A 97 -4.18 8.23 3.14
C ARG A 97 -3.28 8.06 4.36
N TYR A 98 -2.95 9.15 5.02
CA TYR A 98 -2.13 9.11 6.25
C TYR A 98 -2.97 8.72 7.48
N GLU A 99 -3.39 7.45 7.52
CA GLU A 99 -4.08 6.84 8.66
C GLU A 99 -3.18 5.79 9.29
N PHE A 100 -2.34 6.23 10.24
CA PHE A 100 -1.21 5.47 10.77
C PHE A 100 -1.53 4.03 11.20
N ARG A 101 -2.69 3.82 11.86
CA ARG A 101 -3.16 2.48 12.29
C ARG A 101 -4.06 1.80 11.26
N ASN A 102 -5.06 2.51 10.73
CA ASN A 102 -6.05 1.91 9.83
C ASN A 102 -5.42 1.36 8.55
N LYS A 103 -4.46 2.08 7.96
CA LYS A 103 -3.71 1.63 6.77
C LYS A 103 -2.55 0.69 7.11
N GLY A 104 -2.31 0.41 8.39
CA GLY A 104 -1.24 -0.49 8.83
C GLY A 104 0.17 0.06 8.63
N ILE A 105 0.36 1.39 8.63
CA ILE A 105 1.69 2.02 8.46
C ILE A 105 2.58 1.68 9.65
N ASP A 106 2.01 1.65 10.85
CA ASP A 106 2.63 1.14 12.06
C ASP A 106 3.14 -0.31 11.90
N LEU A 107 2.28 -1.19 11.37
CA LEU A 107 2.64 -2.60 11.16
C LEU A 107 3.68 -2.76 10.06
N PHE A 108 3.60 -1.96 9.00
CA PHE A 108 4.63 -1.89 7.96
C PHE A 108 6.00 -1.51 8.53
N LEU A 109 6.06 -0.50 9.40
CA LEU A 109 7.32 -0.12 10.05
C LEU A 109 7.84 -1.23 10.97
N GLU A 110 6.95 -1.88 11.71
CA GLU A 110 7.31 -3.01 12.57
C GLU A 110 7.82 -4.21 11.76
N SER A 111 7.24 -4.52 10.59
CA SER A 111 7.73 -5.60 9.74
C SER A 111 9.10 -5.29 9.15
N MET A 112 9.39 -4.03 8.80
CA MET A 112 10.74 -3.61 8.42
C MET A 112 11.73 -3.74 9.57
N ARG A 113 11.29 -3.51 10.82
CA ARG A 113 12.10 -3.74 12.02
C ARG A 113 12.39 -5.23 12.21
N CYS A 114 11.38 -6.08 12.11
CA CYS A 114 11.53 -7.54 12.15
C CYS A 114 12.52 -8.02 11.08
N LEU A 115 12.38 -7.54 9.85
CA LEU A 115 13.27 -7.90 8.73
C LEU A 115 14.72 -7.49 8.99
N ARG A 116 14.94 -6.29 9.54
CA ARG A 116 16.27 -5.82 9.95
C ARG A 116 16.88 -6.71 11.03
N ASP A 117 16.11 -7.00 12.06
CA ASP A 117 16.58 -7.71 13.26
C ASP A 117 16.87 -9.20 12.96
N ARG A 118 16.22 -9.78 11.94
CA ARG A 118 16.51 -11.13 11.45
C ARG A 118 17.86 -11.24 10.75
N GLY A 119 18.36 -10.16 10.15
CA GLY A 119 19.68 -10.12 9.51
C GLY A 119 19.87 -11.07 8.33
N LYS A 120 18.77 -11.66 7.81
CA LYS A 120 18.77 -12.67 6.73
C LYS A 120 18.43 -12.11 5.35
N THR A 121 18.35 -10.79 5.21
CA THR A 121 18.27 -10.19 3.88
C THR A 121 19.54 -10.58 3.14
N SER A 122 19.39 -11.24 1.98
CA SER A 122 20.49 -11.56 1.04
C SER A 122 21.41 -10.34 0.83
N ASP A 123 22.55 -10.48 0.17
CA ASP A 123 23.44 -9.34 -0.17
C ASP A 123 22.75 -8.17 -0.91
N ARG A 124 21.47 -8.29 -1.26
CA ARG A 124 20.60 -7.25 -1.83
C ARG A 124 20.10 -6.27 -0.77
N GLN A 125 20.17 -4.99 -1.10
CA GLN A 125 19.57 -3.92 -0.31
C GLN A 125 18.04 -3.90 -0.45
N ILE A 126 17.35 -3.44 0.59
CA ILE A 126 15.90 -3.24 0.58
C ILE A 126 15.62 -1.75 0.81
N LEU A 127 14.79 -1.17 -0.05
CA LEU A 127 14.31 0.20 0.06
C LEU A 127 12.80 0.18 0.33
N ALA A 128 12.40 0.60 1.53
CA ALA A 128 11.01 0.80 1.91
C ALA A 128 10.56 2.24 1.60
N LEU A 129 9.61 2.40 0.69
CA LEU A 129 8.98 3.67 0.32
C LEU A 129 7.64 3.82 1.03
N ILE A 130 7.48 4.91 1.79
CA ILE A 130 6.22 5.26 2.44
C ILE A 130 5.65 6.48 1.71
N GLN A 131 4.59 6.30 0.93
CA GLN A 131 3.99 7.32 0.06
C GLN A 131 2.62 7.72 0.59
N VAL A 132 2.60 8.52 1.67
CA VAL A 132 1.35 8.99 2.29
C VAL A 132 1.41 10.50 2.49
N PRO A 133 0.38 11.27 2.11
CA PRO A 133 0.42 12.72 2.18
C PRO A 133 0.40 13.21 3.64
N GLY A 134 1.36 14.05 4.01
CA GLY A 134 1.48 14.70 5.31
C GLY A 134 1.32 16.22 5.22
N TRP A 135 1.55 16.91 6.33
CA TRP A 135 1.46 18.37 6.39
C TRP A 135 2.74 19.03 5.88
N VAL A 136 2.95 18.92 4.56
CA VAL A 136 4.13 19.41 3.85
C VAL A 136 4.26 20.92 4.01
N LEU A 137 5.47 21.36 4.36
CA LEU A 137 5.90 22.75 4.29
C LEU A 137 6.45 23.06 2.89
N GLU A 138 7.46 22.30 2.45
CA GLU A 138 8.11 22.47 1.15
C GLU A 138 8.96 21.25 0.75
N PRO A 139 9.25 21.05 -0.55
CA PRO A 139 10.27 20.10 -0.97
C PRO A 139 11.64 20.47 -0.42
N ARG A 140 12.44 19.46 -0.11
CA ARG A 140 13.78 19.69 0.43
C ARG A 140 14.73 20.23 -0.63
N LYS A 141 15.03 21.52 -0.55
CA LYS A 141 16.01 22.18 -1.41
C LYS A 141 17.39 21.52 -1.35
N ASP A 142 17.83 21.08 -0.17
CA ASP A 142 19.12 20.40 -0.01
C ASP A 142 19.18 19.03 -0.70
N LEU A 143 18.05 18.31 -0.78
CA LEU A 143 17.94 17.07 -1.56
C LEU A 143 17.90 17.38 -3.06
N TYR A 144 17.10 18.37 -3.46
CA TYR A 144 17.00 18.84 -4.84
C TYR A 144 18.36 19.24 -5.42
N ASP A 145 19.12 20.08 -4.71
CA ASP A 145 20.46 20.51 -5.13
C ASP A 145 21.41 19.31 -5.23
N ARG A 146 21.31 18.34 -4.32
CA ARG A 146 22.12 17.11 -4.33
C ARG A 146 21.78 16.17 -5.49
N LEU A 147 20.53 16.15 -5.95
CA LEU A 147 20.09 15.37 -7.11
C LEU A 147 20.72 15.87 -8.41
N LYS A 148 21.04 17.17 -8.51
CA LYS A 148 21.73 17.76 -9.67
C LYS A 148 23.21 17.40 -9.77
N LEU A 149 23.81 16.93 -8.68
CA LEU A 149 25.22 16.56 -8.67
C LEU A 149 25.44 15.22 -9.40
N HIS A 150 26.43 15.15 -10.29
CA HIS A 150 26.81 13.89 -10.93
C HIS A 150 27.52 12.92 -9.99
N SER A 151 28.16 13.41 -8.92
CA SER A 151 28.87 12.59 -7.94
C SER A 151 27.96 12.10 -6.82
N HIS A 152 28.25 10.91 -6.29
CA HIS A 152 27.67 10.46 -5.03
C HIS A 152 28.41 11.16 -3.88
N SER A 153 27.75 12.14 -3.24
CA SER A 153 28.26 12.69 -1.99
C SER A 153 28.22 11.60 -0.92
N VAL A 154 29.31 11.50 -0.13
CA VAL A 154 29.44 10.55 0.98
C VAL A 154 28.91 11.16 2.28
N LYS A 155 28.71 12.49 2.33
CA LYS A 155 28.25 13.17 3.55
C LYS A 155 26.78 12.84 3.82
N PRO A 156 26.42 12.32 5.02
CA PRO A 156 25.03 12.10 5.40
C PRO A 156 24.19 13.38 5.30
N MET A 157 22.96 13.26 4.81
CA MET A 157 21.98 14.35 4.86
C MET A 157 21.38 14.49 6.26
N PRO A 158 20.97 15.70 6.67
CA PRO A 158 20.11 15.84 7.85
C PRO A 158 18.79 15.10 7.58
N VAL A 159 18.26 14.39 8.58
CA VAL A 159 17.00 13.64 8.49
C VAL A 159 16.90 12.80 7.19
N PRO A 160 17.78 11.80 6.99
CA PRO A 160 17.91 11.08 5.72
C PRO A 160 16.76 10.09 5.45
N VAL A 161 15.59 10.33 6.04
CA VAL A 161 14.41 9.46 6.00
C VAL A 161 13.20 10.12 5.33
N THR A 162 13.23 11.43 5.05
CA THR A 162 12.13 12.13 4.38
C THR A 162 12.62 13.01 3.22
N THR A 163 11.80 13.09 2.18
CA THR A 163 12.04 13.89 0.97
C THR A 163 11.57 15.33 1.08
N HIS A 164 10.66 15.65 2.00
CA HIS A 164 10.08 16.97 2.18
C HIS A 164 10.18 17.43 3.64
N TRP A 165 10.18 18.74 3.85
CA TRP A 165 9.98 19.32 5.17
C TRP A 165 8.50 19.32 5.52
N LEU A 166 8.19 19.02 6.78
CA LEU A 166 6.84 19.08 7.34
C LEU A 166 6.72 20.25 8.29
N HIS A 167 5.53 20.81 8.44
CA HIS A 167 5.27 21.79 9.50
C HIS A 167 5.46 21.19 10.90
N ASN A 168 5.21 19.89 11.07
CA ASN A 168 5.18 19.18 12.34
C ASN A 168 6.24 18.06 12.44
N MET A 169 7.45 18.27 11.92
CA MET A 169 8.52 17.25 11.85
C MET A 169 8.73 16.43 13.13
N SER A 170 8.71 17.06 14.31
CA SER A 170 8.98 16.40 15.60
C SER A 170 7.78 15.63 16.17
N GLN A 171 6.58 15.85 15.64
CA GLN A 171 5.33 15.23 16.08
C GLN A 171 4.76 14.26 15.04
N ASP A 172 5.33 14.26 13.83
CA ASP A 172 4.95 13.33 12.78
C ASP A 172 5.12 11.88 13.25
N LYS A 173 4.06 11.07 13.08
CA LYS A 173 4.01 9.71 13.63
C LYS A 173 5.00 8.78 12.93
N ILE A 174 5.18 8.89 11.62
CA ILE A 174 6.13 8.07 10.87
C ILE A 174 7.55 8.44 11.29
N LEU A 175 7.91 9.72 11.27
CA LEU A 175 9.25 10.19 11.64
C LEU A 175 9.61 9.86 13.09
N SER A 176 8.68 10.06 14.02
CA SER A 176 8.87 9.72 15.44
C SER A 176 9.04 8.21 15.64
N THR A 177 8.25 7.39 14.93
CA THR A 177 8.36 5.93 15.00
C THR A 177 9.68 5.42 14.42
N LEU A 178 10.08 5.92 13.24
CA LEU A 178 11.39 5.63 12.65
C LEU A 178 12.53 6.03 13.59
N SER A 179 12.39 7.19 14.24
CA SER A 179 13.32 7.64 15.26
C SER A 179 13.41 6.63 16.41
N ALA A 180 12.28 6.28 17.03
CA ALA A 180 12.20 5.35 18.15
C ALA A 180 12.75 3.94 17.81
N MET A 181 12.47 3.44 16.60
CA MET A 181 12.95 2.13 16.13
C MET A 181 14.42 2.12 15.70
N GLY A 182 15.10 3.27 15.70
CA GLY A 182 16.52 3.37 15.34
C GLY A 182 16.79 3.37 13.84
N PHE A 183 15.79 3.55 12.97
CA PHE A 183 16.00 3.73 11.54
C PHE A 183 16.64 5.08 11.26
N ARG A 184 17.88 5.08 10.76
CA ARG A 184 18.68 6.29 10.50
C ARG A 184 19.31 6.30 9.10
N ASN A 185 19.06 5.28 8.28
CA ASN A 185 19.64 5.10 6.96
C ASN A 185 21.16 5.28 6.93
N LYS A 186 21.88 4.73 7.92
CA LYS A 186 23.36 4.75 7.93
C LYS A 186 23.85 3.96 6.72
N SER A 187 25.01 4.31 6.16
CA SER A 187 25.56 3.66 4.96
C SER A 187 25.56 2.13 5.03
N ARG A 188 25.92 1.57 6.19
CA ARG A 188 25.95 0.12 6.48
C ARG A 188 24.59 -0.57 6.61
N ASP A 189 23.49 0.17 6.76
CA ASP A 189 22.17 -0.42 6.96
C ASP A 189 21.68 -1.01 5.62
N ASN A 190 21.36 -2.30 5.57
CA ASN A 190 20.86 -2.93 4.33
C ASN A 190 19.40 -2.59 4.02
N ILE A 191 18.64 -2.17 5.04
CA ILE A 191 17.26 -1.71 4.90
C ILE A 191 17.25 -0.19 5.02
N LYS A 192 16.80 0.48 3.96
CA LYS A 192 16.62 1.93 3.89
C LYS A 192 15.15 2.27 3.89
N ILE A 193 14.75 3.33 4.59
CA ILE A 193 13.36 3.80 4.61
C ILE A 193 13.28 5.24 4.12
N VAL A 194 12.43 5.51 3.13
CA VAL A 194 12.20 6.84 2.59
C VAL A 194 10.71 7.18 2.67
N PHE A 195 10.41 8.24 3.41
CA PHE A 195 9.10 8.84 3.53
C PHE A 195 8.91 9.93 2.47
N VAL A 196 7.86 9.79 1.70
CA VAL A 196 7.40 10.70 0.66
C VAL A 196 6.06 11.28 1.12
N PRO A 197 6.08 12.42 1.84
CA PRO A 197 4.91 12.88 2.56
C PRO A 197 4.00 13.78 1.70
N CYS A 198 3.98 13.61 0.38
CA CYS A 198 3.22 14.47 -0.54
C CYS A 198 2.38 13.62 -1.50
N TYR A 199 1.43 14.27 -2.18
CA TYR A 199 0.78 13.66 -3.33
C TYR A 199 1.75 13.64 -4.50
N LEU A 200 1.78 12.51 -5.22
CA LEU A 200 2.55 12.34 -6.44
C LEU A 200 1.69 12.74 -7.65
N ASP A 201 1.65 14.03 -7.93
CA ASP A 201 0.89 14.63 -9.05
C ASP A 201 1.78 15.01 -10.24
N GLY A 202 3.06 14.63 -10.21
CA GLY A 202 4.06 14.99 -11.21
C GLY A 202 4.81 16.29 -10.91
N ASN A 203 4.49 17.02 -9.84
CA ASN A 203 5.07 18.32 -9.53
C ASN A 203 5.46 18.48 -8.05
N ASP A 204 5.91 17.41 -7.38
CA ASP A 204 6.30 17.46 -5.97
C ASP A 204 7.65 18.18 -5.73
N GLY A 205 8.46 18.38 -6.77
CA GLY A 205 9.76 19.05 -6.70
C GLY A 205 10.92 18.15 -6.28
N ILE A 206 10.68 16.87 -5.99
CA ILE A 206 11.72 15.87 -5.71
C ILE A 206 11.66 14.69 -6.68
N PHE A 207 10.51 14.03 -6.84
CA PHE A 207 10.33 12.94 -7.79
C PHE A 207 9.88 13.46 -9.16
N ASP A 208 8.93 14.39 -9.18
CA ASP A 208 8.28 14.91 -10.39
C ASP A 208 7.72 13.77 -11.26
N MET A 209 7.07 12.80 -10.60
CA MET A 209 6.39 11.67 -11.22
C MET A 209 5.00 11.53 -10.59
N THR A 210 4.01 11.14 -11.38
CA THR A 210 2.69 10.82 -10.87
C THR A 210 2.71 9.52 -10.06
N TYR A 211 1.67 9.29 -9.26
CA TYR A 211 1.51 8.07 -8.46
C TYR A 211 1.74 6.79 -9.28
N TYR A 212 1.10 6.66 -10.44
CA TYR A 212 1.19 5.47 -11.29
C TYR A 212 2.56 5.30 -11.95
N GLU A 213 3.17 6.40 -12.38
CA GLU A 213 4.53 6.38 -12.92
C GLU A 213 5.56 5.95 -11.88
N LEU A 214 5.33 6.21 -10.58
CA LEU A 214 6.22 5.74 -9.52
C LEU A 214 5.89 4.32 -9.04
N LEU A 215 4.60 3.97 -8.96
CA LEU A 215 4.10 2.67 -8.51
C LEU A 215 4.71 1.52 -9.32
N ILE A 216 4.74 1.65 -10.64
CA ILE A 216 5.28 0.65 -11.56
C ILE A 216 6.76 0.32 -11.29
N GLY A 217 7.50 1.18 -10.57
CA GLY A 217 8.89 0.94 -10.20
C GLY A 217 9.08 -0.04 -9.03
N GLN A 218 8.04 -0.26 -8.21
CA GLN A 218 8.12 -1.08 -7.01
C GLN A 218 8.24 -2.58 -7.34
N ASP A 219 8.90 -3.35 -6.48
CA ASP A 219 9.00 -4.81 -6.61
C ASP A 219 7.92 -5.54 -5.81
N LEU A 220 7.48 -4.96 -4.69
CA LEU A 220 6.46 -5.51 -3.80
C LEU A 220 5.72 -4.36 -3.13
N ALA A 221 4.40 -4.47 -2.98
CA ALA A 221 3.59 -3.51 -2.23
C ALA A 221 3.00 -4.17 -0.97
N ILE A 222 2.91 -3.42 0.13
CA ILE A 222 2.45 -3.95 1.42
C ILE A 222 1.39 -2.99 1.99
N TYR A 223 0.14 -3.46 2.02
CA TYR A 223 -1.03 -2.74 2.53
C TYR A 223 -1.72 -3.54 3.62
N PRO A 224 -1.11 -3.67 4.81
CA PRO A 224 -1.58 -4.58 5.84
C PRO A 224 -2.65 -3.87 6.68
N SER A 225 -3.71 -3.41 6.04
CA SER A 225 -4.69 -2.52 6.67
C SER A 225 -5.44 -3.21 7.81
N TYR A 226 -5.78 -2.46 8.84
CA TYR A 226 -6.64 -2.92 9.93
C TYR A 226 -8.10 -2.51 9.69
N TYR A 227 -8.32 -1.39 8.99
CA TYR A 227 -9.65 -0.95 8.58
C TYR A 227 -9.61 -0.44 7.14
N GLU A 228 -10.17 -1.23 6.22
CA GLU A 228 -10.23 -0.92 4.79
C GLU A 228 -11.52 -1.48 4.18
N PRO A 229 -12.57 -0.65 3.98
CA PRO A 229 -13.85 -1.14 3.45
C PRO A 229 -13.73 -1.87 2.11
N TRP A 230 -12.78 -1.45 1.26
CA TRP A 230 -12.43 -2.14 0.02
C TRP A 230 -10.91 -2.34 -0.08
N GLY A 231 -10.18 -1.37 -0.62
CA GLY A 231 -8.74 -1.47 -0.84
C GLY A 231 -8.39 -1.25 -2.31
N TYR A 232 -8.48 0.00 -2.77
CA TYR A 232 -8.10 0.36 -4.14
C TYR A 232 -6.59 0.26 -4.37
N THR A 233 -5.80 0.75 -3.42
CA THR A 233 -4.33 0.78 -3.55
C THR A 233 -3.67 -0.60 -3.73
N PRO A 234 -4.07 -1.67 -3.00
CA PRO A 234 -3.57 -3.01 -3.30
C PRO A 234 -4.04 -3.55 -4.65
N LEU A 235 -5.27 -3.22 -5.09
CA LEU A 235 -5.77 -3.59 -6.41
C LEU A 235 -5.00 -2.88 -7.55
N GLU A 236 -4.76 -1.58 -7.41
CA GLU A 236 -3.95 -0.77 -8.33
C GLU A 236 -2.54 -1.35 -8.45
N SER A 237 -1.91 -1.69 -7.32
CA SER A 237 -0.57 -2.31 -7.31
C SER A 237 -0.55 -3.63 -8.08
N ALA A 238 -1.52 -4.51 -7.83
CA ALA A 238 -1.66 -5.77 -8.56
C ALA A 238 -1.89 -5.53 -10.07
N ALA A 239 -2.67 -4.52 -10.46
CA ALA A 239 -2.92 -4.15 -11.85
C ALA A 239 -1.63 -3.71 -12.57
N PHE A 240 -0.75 -2.99 -11.87
CA PHE A 240 0.60 -2.62 -12.33
C PHE A 240 1.61 -3.77 -12.26
N LYS A 241 1.15 -5.02 -12.11
CA LYS A 241 1.98 -6.21 -11.94
C LYS A 241 3.00 -6.08 -10.81
N VAL A 242 2.65 -5.33 -9.76
CA VAL A 242 3.38 -5.24 -8.50
C VAL A 242 2.72 -6.22 -7.54
N PRO A 243 3.39 -7.34 -7.20
CA PRO A 243 2.88 -8.29 -6.21
C PRO A 243 2.57 -7.58 -4.90
N THR A 244 1.53 -8.03 -4.20
CA THR A 244 0.97 -7.25 -3.10
C THR A 244 0.69 -8.10 -1.88
N ILE A 245 1.01 -7.59 -0.69
CA ILE A 245 0.55 -8.13 0.59
C ILE A 245 -0.62 -7.25 1.07
N THR A 246 -1.76 -7.87 1.38
CA THR A 246 -2.92 -7.21 2.01
C THR A 246 -3.40 -8.02 3.21
N SER A 247 -4.49 -7.65 3.87
CA SER A 247 -5.03 -8.35 5.03
C SER A 247 -6.45 -8.86 4.81
N ASP A 248 -6.85 -9.84 5.59
CA ASP A 248 -8.22 -10.36 5.67
C ASP A 248 -9.21 -9.41 6.39
N LEU A 249 -8.71 -8.28 6.89
CA LEU A 249 -9.50 -7.13 7.35
C LEU A 249 -9.73 -6.07 6.26
N ALA A 250 -9.24 -6.29 5.04
CA ALA A 250 -9.51 -5.46 3.88
C ALA A 250 -10.54 -6.13 2.95
N GLY A 251 -11.51 -5.36 2.45
CA GLY A 251 -12.51 -5.88 1.51
C GLY A 251 -11.90 -6.53 0.26
N PHE A 252 -10.81 -5.97 -0.27
CA PHE A 252 -10.05 -6.51 -1.38
C PHE A 252 -9.38 -7.84 -1.00
N GLY A 253 -8.81 -7.96 0.21
CA GLY A 253 -8.21 -9.21 0.68
C GLY A 253 -9.24 -10.34 0.83
N ILE A 254 -10.42 -10.02 1.36
CA ILE A 254 -11.54 -10.99 1.43
C ILE A 254 -11.96 -11.42 0.02
N TRP A 255 -12.09 -10.47 -0.91
CA TRP A 255 -12.40 -10.78 -2.30
C TRP A 255 -11.33 -11.65 -2.95
N VAL A 256 -10.03 -11.38 -2.72
CA VAL A 256 -8.92 -12.21 -3.21
C VAL A 256 -9.05 -13.66 -2.73
N ASN A 257 -9.29 -13.87 -1.43
CA ASN A 257 -9.46 -15.22 -0.89
C ASN A 257 -10.64 -15.95 -1.55
N SER A 258 -11.73 -15.24 -1.87
CA SER A 258 -12.88 -15.80 -2.60
C SER A 258 -12.54 -16.23 -4.04
N VAL A 259 -11.62 -15.51 -4.69
CA VAL A 259 -11.20 -15.75 -6.08
C VAL A 259 -10.17 -16.87 -6.19
N VAL A 260 -9.23 -16.94 -5.23
CA VAL A 260 -8.17 -17.95 -5.21
C VAL A 260 -8.71 -19.32 -4.78
N LYS A 261 -9.89 -19.37 -4.13
CA LYS A 261 -10.58 -20.59 -3.67
C LYS A 261 -9.80 -21.46 -2.68
N ASP A 262 -8.71 -20.92 -2.15
CA ASP A 262 -7.92 -21.51 -1.06
C ASP A 262 -7.84 -20.49 0.08
N ALA A 263 -7.90 -21.00 1.32
CA ALA A 263 -7.78 -20.18 2.53
C ALA A 263 -6.35 -19.60 2.72
N ASP A 264 -5.39 -20.05 1.91
CA ASP A 264 -3.96 -19.73 2.02
C ASP A 264 -3.46 -19.00 0.76
N SER A 265 -4.04 -17.84 0.45
CA SER A 265 -3.50 -17.01 -0.63
C SER A 265 -2.07 -16.61 -0.28
N ASN A 266 -1.13 -16.93 -1.15
CA ASN A 266 0.28 -16.64 -0.96
C ASN A 266 0.82 -15.82 -2.13
N LEU A 267 2.09 -15.43 -2.03
CA LEU A 267 2.66 -14.52 -3.02
C LEU A 267 2.69 -15.12 -4.44
N LEU A 268 2.66 -16.45 -4.62
CA LEU A 268 2.60 -17.07 -5.95
C LEU A 268 1.28 -16.76 -6.69
N ASN A 269 0.21 -16.46 -5.95
CA ASN A 269 -1.06 -15.99 -6.50
C ASN A 269 -1.02 -14.52 -6.95
N GLY A 270 0.10 -13.81 -6.74
CA GLY A 270 0.27 -12.39 -7.03
C GLY A 270 -0.17 -11.47 -5.88
N VAL A 271 -1.11 -11.92 -5.05
CA VAL A 271 -1.54 -11.22 -3.84
C VAL A 271 -1.56 -12.21 -2.66
N HIS A 272 -0.82 -11.88 -1.59
CA HIS A 272 -0.83 -12.61 -0.32
C HIS A 272 -1.74 -11.87 0.67
N VAL A 273 -2.76 -12.55 1.19
CA VAL A 273 -3.65 -12.02 2.23
C VAL A 273 -3.22 -12.55 3.60
N ILE A 274 -2.63 -11.70 4.44
CA ILE A 274 -2.25 -12.07 5.81
C ILE A 274 -3.46 -12.04 6.75
N HIS A 275 -3.42 -12.87 7.79
CA HIS A 275 -4.39 -12.82 8.87
C HIS A 275 -4.09 -11.66 9.83
N ARG A 276 -5.10 -10.87 10.19
CA ARG A 276 -5.02 -9.82 11.21
C ARG A 276 -6.19 -9.91 12.20
N ASP A 277 -5.86 -9.74 13.47
CA ASP A 277 -6.81 -9.59 14.56
C ASP A 277 -6.29 -8.61 15.64
N ASP A 278 -7.00 -8.52 16.76
CA ASP A 278 -6.69 -7.60 17.86
C ASP A 278 -5.47 -8.02 18.71
N SER A 279 -5.02 -9.26 18.56
CA SER A 279 -4.02 -9.92 19.39
C SER A 279 -2.73 -10.27 18.64
N ASN A 280 -2.77 -10.33 17.32
CA ASN A 280 -1.70 -10.92 16.51
C ASN A 280 -0.70 -9.90 15.93
N TYR A 281 -0.69 -8.64 16.39
CA TYR A 281 0.14 -7.55 15.83
C TYR A 281 1.59 -7.96 15.52
N PHE A 282 2.30 -8.55 16.49
CA PHE A 282 3.70 -8.96 16.29
C PHE A 282 3.85 -10.18 15.39
N GLN A 283 2.88 -11.09 15.37
CA GLN A 283 2.88 -12.24 14.47
C GLN A 283 2.69 -11.76 13.03
N ALA A 284 1.69 -10.90 12.78
CA ALA A 284 1.46 -10.31 11.46
C ALA A 284 2.69 -9.54 10.94
N ALA A 285 3.42 -8.83 11.82
CA ALA A 285 4.67 -8.18 11.43
C ALA A 285 5.75 -9.17 10.98
N GLN A 286 5.86 -10.31 11.68
CA GLN A 286 6.79 -11.37 11.33
C GLN A 286 6.39 -12.07 10.03
N ASP A 287 5.10 -12.32 9.80
CA ASP A 287 4.59 -12.97 8.58
C ASP A 287 4.85 -12.11 7.35
N ILE A 288 4.67 -10.79 7.47
CA ILE A 288 5.06 -9.84 6.42
C ILE A 288 6.58 -9.91 6.16
N ALA A 289 7.40 -9.89 7.22
CA ALA A 289 8.85 -9.96 7.07
C ALA A 289 9.30 -11.26 6.40
N LEU A 290 8.70 -12.40 6.75
CA LEU A 290 8.95 -13.70 6.12
C LEU A 290 8.56 -13.69 4.65
N THR A 291 7.39 -13.16 4.30
CA THR A 291 6.95 -13.03 2.91
C THR A 291 7.93 -12.17 2.08
N VAL A 292 8.48 -11.11 2.68
CA VAL A 292 9.52 -10.29 2.03
C VAL A 292 10.81 -11.08 1.83
N GLU A 293 11.24 -11.89 2.81
CA GLU A 293 12.41 -12.78 2.67
C GLU A 293 12.21 -13.79 1.53
N GLU A 294 11.03 -14.40 1.45
CA GLU A 294 10.65 -15.32 0.38
C GLU A 294 10.73 -14.63 -0.99
N TRP A 295 10.12 -13.45 -1.14
CA TRP A 295 10.18 -12.67 -2.38
C TRP A 295 11.62 -12.36 -2.80
N VAL A 296 12.46 -11.94 -1.84
CA VAL A 296 13.88 -11.60 -2.10
C VAL A 296 14.65 -12.83 -2.58
N ALA A 297 14.34 -14.00 -2.02
CA ALA A 297 15.00 -15.27 -2.34
C ALA A 297 14.53 -15.93 -3.65
N MET A 298 13.36 -15.55 -4.18
CA MET A 298 12.85 -16.08 -5.45
C MET A 298 13.81 -15.75 -6.61
N ASP A 299 13.95 -16.71 -7.53
CA ASP A 299 14.60 -16.50 -8.81
C ASP A 299 13.75 -15.61 -9.74
N GLU A 300 14.37 -15.05 -10.77
CA GLU A 300 13.71 -14.08 -11.64
C GLU A 300 12.59 -14.72 -12.50
N GLU A 301 12.66 -16.03 -12.81
CA GLU A 301 11.57 -16.72 -13.52
C GLU A 301 10.33 -16.82 -12.64
N THR A 302 10.51 -17.20 -11.37
CA THR A 302 9.46 -17.24 -10.37
C THR A 302 8.87 -15.85 -10.14
N LYS A 303 9.70 -14.81 -9.98
CA LYS A 303 9.21 -13.43 -9.83
C LYS A 303 8.37 -12.96 -11.02
N MET A 304 8.78 -13.27 -12.25
CA MET A 304 7.97 -12.95 -13.44
C MET A 304 6.60 -13.63 -13.39
N LYS A 305 6.53 -14.92 -13.02
CA LYS A 305 5.25 -15.63 -12.86
C LYS A 305 4.36 -14.97 -11.82
N VAL A 306 4.91 -14.59 -10.67
CA VAL A 306 4.18 -13.89 -9.61
C VAL A 306 3.63 -12.54 -10.08
N ARG A 307 4.40 -11.76 -10.84
CA ARG A 307 3.96 -10.48 -11.43
C ARG A 307 2.81 -10.67 -12.43
N GLU A 308 2.89 -11.70 -13.27
CA GLU A 308 1.80 -12.03 -14.20
C GLU A 308 0.54 -12.50 -13.44
N SER A 309 0.70 -13.29 -12.38
CA SER A 309 -0.41 -13.66 -11.49
C SER A 309 -1.10 -12.44 -10.88
N ALA A 310 -0.33 -11.44 -10.42
CA ALA A 310 -0.86 -10.20 -9.85
C ALA A 310 -1.73 -9.44 -10.88
N GLY A 311 -1.21 -9.25 -12.10
CA GLY A 311 -1.97 -8.60 -13.17
C GLY A 311 -3.19 -9.40 -13.62
N ALA A 312 -3.09 -10.72 -13.67
CA ALA A 312 -4.21 -11.61 -14.02
C ALA A 312 -5.32 -11.60 -12.96
N LEU A 313 -4.95 -11.57 -11.68
CA LEU A 313 -5.88 -11.42 -10.57
C LEU A 313 -6.57 -10.06 -10.64
N ALA A 314 -5.83 -8.97 -10.82
CA ALA A 314 -6.40 -7.63 -10.92
C ALA A 314 -7.44 -7.54 -12.05
N ARG A 315 -7.17 -8.10 -13.24
CA ARG A 315 -8.15 -8.12 -14.36
C ARG A 315 -9.50 -8.76 -14.03
N LYS A 316 -9.58 -9.61 -13.00
CA LYS A 316 -10.86 -10.17 -12.52
C LYS A 316 -11.72 -9.13 -11.80
N ALA A 317 -11.13 -8.05 -11.30
CA ALA A 317 -11.81 -6.93 -10.64
C ALA A 317 -12.22 -5.78 -11.59
N LEU A 318 -12.15 -5.98 -12.90
CA LEU A 318 -12.62 -4.96 -13.86
C LEU A 318 -14.12 -4.75 -13.77
N TRP A 319 -14.60 -3.53 -14.01
CA TRP A 319 -16.03 -3.18 -13.99
C TRP A 319 -16.90 -4.10 -14.83
N LYS A 320 -16.40 -4.51 -16.01
CA LYS A 320 -17.10 -5.45 -16.90
C LYS A 320 -17.49 -6.79 -16.22
N ASN A 321 -16.80 -7.19 -15.16
CA ASN A 321 -17.10 -8.39 -14.38
C ASN A 321 -17.96 -8.10 -13.14
N PHE A 322 -17.92 -6.87 -12.61
CA PHE A 322 -18.56 -6.51 -11.34
C PHE A 322 -19.91 -5.78 -11.52
N ILE A 323 -20.22 -5.33 -12.73
CA ILE A 323 -21.49 -4.64 -13.03
C ILE A 323 -22.71 -5.49 -12.69
N GLU A 324 -22.60 -6.83 -12.75
CA GLU A 324 -23.68 -7.76 -12.42
C GLU A 324 -24.20 -7.58 -10.99
N TYR A 325 -23.35 -7.24 -10.02
CA TYR A 325 -23.77 -6.99 -8.63
C TYR A 325 -24.65 -5.74 -8.52
N TYR A 326 -24.37 -4.71 -9.32
CA TYR A 326 -25.17 -3.49 -9.37
C TYR A 326 -26.51 -3.73 -10.07
N LEU A 327 -26.52 -4.48 -11.18
CA LEU A 327 -27.75 -4.86 -11.86
C LEU A 327 -28.66 -5.69 -10.95
N LYS A 328 -28.09 -6.58 -10.13
CA LYS A 328 -28.84 -7.30 -9.09
C LYS A 328 -29.44 -6.36 -8.04
N ALA A 329 -28.67 -5.39 -7.54
CA ALA A 329 -29.17 -4.41 -6.59
C ALA A 329 -30.33 -3.57 -7.17
N TYR A 330 -30.25 -3.17 -8.44
CA TYR A 330 -31.34 -2.46 -9.13
C TYR A 330 -32.58 -3.33 -9.30
N SER A 331 -32.40 -4.62 -9.61
CA SER A 331 -33.52 -5.56 -9.74
C SER A 331 -34.27 -5.71 -8.41
N ILE A 332 -33.54 -5.86 -7.29
CA ILE A 332 -34.14 -5.94 -5.95
C ILE A 332 -34.90 -4.65 -5.60
N ALA A 333 -34.34 -3.49 -5.95
CA ALA A 333 -34.99 -2.21 -5.68
C ALA A 333 -36.29 -2.02 -6.49
N LEU A 334 -36.38 -2.56 -7.70
CA LEU A 334 -37.57 -2.46 -8.55
C LEU A 334 -38.71 -3.43 -8.15
N GLU A 335 -38.39 -4.46 -7.36
CA GLU A 335 -39.35 -5.49 -6.93
C GLU A 335 -40.07 -5.18 -5.61
N LYS A 336 -39.63 -4.17 -4.85
CA LYS A 336 -40.20 -3.78 -3.55
C LYS A 336 -41.14 -2.58 -3.66
#